data_AF-A0A087U3M7-F1
#
_entry.id   AF-A0A087U3M7-F1
#
_cell.length_a   1.000
_cell.length_b   1.000
_cell.length_c   1.000
_cell.angle_alpha   90.00
_cell.angle_beta   90.00
_cell.angle_gamma   90.00
#
_symmetry.space_group_name_H-M   'P 1'
#
loop_
_entity.id
_entity.type
_entity.pdbx_description
1 polymer ?
#
loop_
_entity_poly.entity_id
_entity_poly.type
_entity_poly.pdbx_seq_one_letter_code
_entity_poly.pdbx_strand_id
1 'polypeptide(L)' 'MPHGLTQADKDRGVWACTNLLEYQYKDKILDQIVTYDEMWISFNNTGCKGGWSVPVEPIGSITKCSVTKKKIMLCIW' A
#
# COMPACT_ATOMS: atom_id res chain seq x y z
N MET A 1 7.82 8.59 -0.17
CA MET A 1 6.93 9.70 0.26
C MET A 1 5.62 9.53 -0.46
N PRO A 2 4.47 9.70 0.22
CA PRO A 2 3.19 9.78 -0.48
C PRO A 2 3.24 10.82 -1.60
N HIS A 3 2.50 10.58 -2.68
CA HIS A 3 2.43 11.54 -3.78
C HIS A 3 1.88 12.88 -3.28
N GLY A 4 2.53 13.98 -3.66
CA GLY A 4 2.06 15.33 -3.37
C GLY A 4 0.87 15.66 -4.28
N LEU A 5 -0.35 15.41 -3.80
CA LEU A 5 -1.57 15.67 -4.56
C LEU A 5 -1.72 17.16 -4.88
N THR A 6 -2.06 17.47 -6.13
CA THR A 6 -2.43 18.82 -6.55
C THR A 6 -3.81 19.20 -5.99
N GLN A 7 -4.19 20.47 -6.03
CA GLN A 7 -5.53 20.88 -5.60
C GLN A 7 -6.61 20.22 -6.47
N ALA A 8 -6.39 20.13 -7.78
CA ALA A 8 -7.31 19.47 -8.70
C ALA A 8 -7.50 17.97 -8.38
N ASP A 9 -6.43 17.26 -7.99
CA ASP A 9 -6.52 15.85 -7.58
C ASP A 9 -7.37 15.69 -6.31
N LYS A 10 -7.25 16.62 -5.37
CA LYS A 10 -8.04 16.63 -4.14
C LYS A 10 -9.51 16.89 -4.43
N ASP A 11 -9.80 17.91 -5.25
CA ASP A 11 -11.18 18.26 -5.61
C ASP A 11 -11.86 17.10 -6.36
N ARG A 12 -11.12 16.45 -7.28
CA ARG A 12 -11.58 15.23 -7.95
C ARG A 12 -11.83 14.09 -6.97
N GLY A 13 -10.93 13.89 -6.02
CA GLY A 13 -11.07 12.88 -4.97
C GLY A 13 -12.32 13.09 -4.12
N VAL A 14 -12.54 14.33 -3.65
CA VAL A 14 -13.74 14.70 -2.87
C VAL A 14 -15.01 14.48 -3.68
N TRP A 15 -15.05 14.94 -4.93
CA TRP A 15 -16.21 14.79 -5.79
C TRP A 15 -16.56 13.32 -6.03
N ALA A 16 -15.56 12.48 -6.35
CA ALA A 16 -15.78 11.05 -6.57
C ALA A 16 -16.28 10.34 -5.31
N CYS A 17 -15.68 10.63 -4.15
CA CYS A 17 -16.07 10.03 -2.87
C CYS A 17 -17.50 10.40 -2.47
N THR A 18 -17.90 11.67 -2.63
CA THR A 18 -19.27 12.11 -2.31
C THR A 18 -20.30 11.40 -3.17
N ASN A 19 -20.05 11.28 -4.47
CA ASN A 19 -20.97 10.57 -5.39
C ASN A 19 -21.08 9.08 -5.06
N LEU A 20 -19.95 8.41 -4.80
CA LEU A 20 -19.94 7.00 -4.42
C LEU A 20 -20.69 6.77 -3.09
N LEU A 21 -20.59 7.70 -2.14
CA LEU A 21 -21.33 7.63 -0.89
C LEU A 21 -22.84 7.74 -1.12
N GLU A 22 -23.27 8.65 -2.00
CA GLU A 22 -24.70 8.76 -2.37
C GLU A 22 -25.22 7.49 -3.07
N TYR A 23 -24.45 6.91 -4.00
CA TYR A 23 -24.82 5.66 -4.65
C TYR A 23 -24.90 4.50 -3.67
N GLN A 24 -23.95 4.40 -2.75
CA GLN A 24 -23.98 3.37 -1.71
C GLN A 24 -25.20 3.52 -0.80
N TYR A 25 -25.60 4.75 -0.46
CA TYR A 25 -26.78 4.99 0.35
C TYR A 25 -28.08 4.61 -0.37
N LYS A 26 -28.17 4.89 -1.68
CA LYS A 26 -29.38 4.61 -2.48
C LYS A 26 -29.51 3.14 -2.86
N ASP A 27 -28.44 2.56 -3.40
CA ASP A 27 -28.48 1.30 -4.14
C ASP A 27 -27.63 0.19 -3.50
N LYS A 28 -26.93 0.46 -2.39
CA LYS A 28 -26.08 -0.51 -1.64
C LYS A 28 -25.02 -1.24 -2.49
N ILE A 29 -24.46 -0.57 -3.48
CA ILE A 29 -23.55 -1.10 -4.50
C ILE A 29 -22.33 -1.90 -4.02
N LEU A 30 -21.88 -1.76 -2.76
CA LEU A 30 -20.65 -2.41 -2.26
C LEU A 30 -20.67 -3.95 -2.34
N ASP A 31 -21.83 -4.59 -2.27
CA ASP A 31 -21.95 -6.06 -2.37
C ASP A 31 -21.76 -6.59 -3.80
N GLN A 32 -21.89 -5.72 -4.80
CA GLN A 32 -21.73 -6.04 -6.22
C GLN A 32 -20.34 -5.67 -6.76
N ILE A 33 -19.56 -4.90 -6.00
CA ILE A 33 -18.23 -4.45 -6.44
C ILE A 33 -17.22 -5.58 -6.25
N VAL A 34 -16.62 -6.01 -7.36
CA VAL A 34 -15.43 -6.86 -7.38
C VAL A 34 -14.21 -5.97 -7.63
N THR A 35 -13.19 -6.06 -6.79
CA THR A 35 -11.95 -5.27 -6.91
C THR A 35 -10.80 -6.14 -7.39
N TYR A 36 -10.03 -5.64 -8.35
CA TYR A 36 -8.79 -6.24 -8.85
C TYR A 36 -7.62 -5.30 -8.57
N ASP A 37 -6.44 -5.86 -8.28
CA ASP A 37 -5.20 -5.11 -8.22
C ASP A 37 -3.97 -5.97 -8.58
N GLU A 38 -2.89 -5.29 -8.95
CA GLU A 38 -1.58 -5.87 -9.23
C GLU A 38 -0.55 -5.43 -8.20
N MET A 39 0.09 -6.39 -7.55
CA MET A 39 1.13 -6.12 -6.56
C MET A 39 2.44 -6.81 -6.92
N TRP A 40 3.54 -6.08 -6.81
CA TRP A 40 4.88 -6.66 -6.91
C TRP A 40 5.32 -7.28 -5.59
N ILE A 41 5.59 -8.59 -5.57
CA ILE A 41 6.16 -9.30 -4.43
C ILE A 41 7.66 -9.49 -4.66
N SER A 42 8.48 -8.93 -3.78
CA SER A 42 9.93 -9.14 -3.79
C SER A 42 10.31 -10.39 -3.00
N PHE A 43 11.25 -11.18 -3.53
CA PHE A 43 11.72 -12.39 -2.85
C PHE A 43 12.51 -12.09 -1.57
N ASN A 44 13.29 -11.01 -1.57
CA ASN A 44 14.10 -10.60 -0.43
C ASN A 44 13.53 -9.29 0.16
N ASN A 45 12.41 -9.38 0.86
CA ASN A 45 11.84 -8.28 1.62
C ASN A 45 12.36 -8.28 3.06
N THR A 46 13.68 -8.24 3.24
CA THR A 46 14.29 -8.08 4.58
C THR A 46 14.01 -6.68 5.11
N GLY A 47 12.87 -6.51 5.78
CA GLY A 47 12.65 -5.35 6.63
C GLY A 47 13.60 -5.36 7.84
N CYS A 48 13.92 -4.18 8.38
CA CYS A 48 14.58 -4.12 9.67
C CYS A 48 13.69 -4.79 10.72
N LYS A 49 14.14 -5.92 11.27
CA LYS A 49 13.46 -6.53 12.42
C LYS A 49 13.70 -5.64 13.63
N GLY A 50 12.64 -5.09 14.20
CA GLY A 50 12.72 -4.42 15.49
C GLY A 50 13.12 -5.45 16.54
N GLY A 51 14.32 -5.33 17.08
CA GLY A 51 14.79 -6.13 18.21
C GLY A 51 14.78 -5.29 19.48
N TRP A 52 14.29 -5.85 20.58
CA TRP A 52 14.53 -5.29 21.90
C TRP A 52 15.91 -5.77 22.35
N SER A 53 16.93 -4.91 22.22
CA SER A 53 18.26 -5.18 22.77
C SER A 53 18.44 -4.47 24.11
N VAL A 54 19.24 -5.08 24.99
CA VAL A 54 19.75 -4.44 26.22
C VAL A 54 20.59 -3.21 25.81
N PRO A 55 20.64 -2.10 26.58
CA PRO A 55 21.22 -0.81 26.16
C PRO A 55 22.67 -0.81 25.63
N VAL A 56 23.40 -1.93 25.72
CA VAL A 56 24.83 -2.06 25.39
C VAL A 56 25.07 -3.04 24.23
N GLU A 57 24.07 -3.80 23.78
CA GLU A 57 24.25 -4.73 22.66
C GLU A 57 24.01 -4.02 21.31
N PRO A 58 24.94 -4.14 20.34
CA PRO A 58 24.72 -3.64 19.00
C PRO A 58 23.61 -4.46 18.34
N ILE A 59 22.53 -3.79 17.96
CA ILE A 59 21.51 -4.37 17.08
C ILE A 59 22.22 -4.75 15.77
N GLY A 60 22.22 -6.03 15.43
CA GLY A 60 22.89 -6.53 14.23
C GLY A 60 22.49 -5.70 13.00
N SER A 61 23.49 -5.21 12.26
CA SER A 61 23.26 -4.41 11.07
C SER A 61 22.64 -5.28 9.98
N ILE A 62 21.38 -5.02 9.66
CA ILE A 62 20.72 -5.65 8.52
C ILE A 62 21.25 -4.94 7.27
N THR A 63 21.83 -5.70 6.34
CA THR A 63 22.18 -5.17 5.01
C THR A 63 20.92 -4.57 4.40
N LYS A 64 20.96 -3.28 4.06
CA LYS A 64 19.90 -2.59 3.32
C LYS A 64 19.45 -3.50 2.19
N CYS A 65 18.14 -3.80 2.10
CA CYS A 65 17.57 -4.59 1.01
C CYS A 65 18.24 -4.17 -0.29
N SER A 66 19.14 -5.00 -0.80
CA SER A 66 19.71 -4.77 -2.10
C SER A 66 18.54 -4.85 -3.06
N VAL A 67 18.48 -3.96 -4.05
CA VAL A 67 17.47 -4.01 -5.11
C VAL A 67 17.78 -5.23 -5.99
N THR A 68 17.74 -6.43 -5.43
CA THR A 68 17.92 -7.66 -6.16
C THR A 68 16.67 -7.82 -7.02
N LYS A 69 16.87 -7.94 -8.33
CA LYS A 69 15.86 -7.80 -9.38
C LYS A 69 14.76 -8.87 -9.39
N LYS A 70 14.84 -9.88 -8.52
CA LYS A 70 13.86 -10.96 -8.48
C LYS A 70 12.59 -10.46 -7.78
N LYS A 71 11.55 -10.27 -8.56
CA LYS A 71 10.19 -9.97 -8.12
C LYS A 71 9.21 -10.84 -8.91
N ILE A 72 8.08 -11.15 -8.32
CA ILE A 72 6.93 -11.74 -9.00
C ILE A 72 5.81 -10.69 -9.01
N MET A 73 5.08 -10.61 -10.12
CA MET A 73 3.83 -9.86 -10.18
C MET A 73 2.70 -10.77 -9.72
N LEU A 74 1.98 -10.36 -8.70
CA LEU A 74 0.75 -10.99 -8.27
C LEU A 74 -0.43 -10.21 -8.85
N CYS A 75 -1.29 -10.88 -9.59
CA CYS A 75 -2.54 -10.35 -10.12
C CYS A 75 -3.69 -11.05 -9.38
N ILE A 76 -4.54 -10.30 -8.66
CA ILE A 76 -5.67 -10.85 -7.91
C ILE A 76 -6.98 -10.41 -8.56
N TRP A 77 -7.58 -11.31 -9.35
CA TRP A 77 -8.90 -11.18 -10.00
C TRP A 77 -10.04 -11.62 -9.09
#